data_AF-A0AAN8U9S5-F1
#
_entry.id   AF-A0AAN8U9S5-F1
#
_cell.length_a   1.000
_cell.length_b   1.000
_cell.length_c   1.000
_cell.angle_alpha   90.00
_cell.angle_beta   90.00
_cell.angle_gamma   90.00
#
_symmetry.space_group_name_H-M   'P 1'
#
loop_
_entity.id
_entity.type
_entity.pdbx_description
1 polymer ?
#
loop_
_entity_poly.entity_id
_entity_poly.type
_entity_poly.pdbx_seq_one_letter_code
_entity_poly.pdbx_strand_id
1 'polypeptide(L)' 'MKWSRWRQEFKGLCIRSSNCASICNTEGFPDGKCEGLRRCCFCKRSC' A
#
# COMPACT_ATOMS: atom_id res chain seq x y z
N MET A 1 0.63 7.15 13.80
CA MET A 1 0.68 6.20 12.67
C MET A 1 -0.08 6.81 11.49
N LYS A 2 0.58 7.14 10.39
CA LYS A 2 -0.06 7.78 9.22
C LYS A 2 -0.19 6.76 8.08
N TRP A 3 -1.35 6.74 7.43
CA TRP A 3 -1.59 5.92 6.24
C TRP A 3 -1.55 6.82 5.00
N SER A 4 -0.68 6.47 4.05
CA SER A 4 -0.47 7.20 2.82
C SER A 4 -0.92 6.36 1.64
N ARG A 5 -1.74 6.93 0.74
CA ARG A 5 -2.21 6.24 -0.46
C ARG A 5 -1.04 6.08 -1.44
N TRP A 6 -0.69 4.84 -1.74
CA TRP A 6 0.43 4.51 -2.62
C TRP A 6 -0.13 3.84 -3.88
N ARG A 7 -0.03 4.55 -5.01
CA ARG A 7 -0.66 4.16 -6.29
C ARG A 7 0.29 4.55 -7.43
N GLN A 8 1.54 4.10 -7.38
CA GLN A 8 2.47 4.33 -8.49
C GLN A 8 2.67 3.07 -9.35
N GLU A 9 2.83 1.89 -8.75
CA GLU A 9 3.23 0.69 -9.52
C GLU A 9 2.15 -0.38 -9.73
N PHE A 10 0.98 -0.26 -9.09
CA PHE A 10 -0.08 -1.24 -9.34
C PHE A 10 -0.79 -0.92 -10.66
N LYS A 11 -0.43 -1.64 -11.74
CA LYS A 11 -1.13 -1.62 -13.04
C LYS A 11 -2.56 -2.20 -13.00
N GLY A 12 -3.27 -2.04 -11.87
CA GLY A 12 -4.60 -2.58 -11.64
C GLY A 12 -5.14 -2.29 -10.24
N LEU A 13 -6.32 -2.85 -9.95
CA LEU A 13 -6.92 -2.84 -8.62
C LEU A 13 -6.00 -3.60 -7.65
N CYS A 14 -5.88 -3.13 -6.40
CA CYS A 14 -5.14 -3.83 -5.35
C CYS A 14 -5.92 -5.10 -4.98
N ILE A 15 -5.61 -6.22 -5.64
CA ILE A 15 -6.26 -7.50 -5.39
C ILE A 15 -5.64 -8.19 -4.17
N ARG A 16 -4.32 -8.04 -4.01
CA ARG A 16 -3.54 -8.76 -3.00
C ARG A 16 -2.77 -7.78 -2.11
N SER A 17 -3.13 -7.73 -0.84
CA SER A 17 -2.49 -6.86 0.16
C SER A 17 -1.01 -7.16 0.33
N SER A 18 -0.58 -8.40 0.11
CA SER A 18 0.85 -8.77 0.19
C SER A 18 1.72 -8.06 -0.83
N ASN A 19 1.23 -7.86 -2.07
CA ASN A 19 1.98 -7.10 -3.07
C ASN A 19 2.06 -5.61 -2.68
N CYS A 20 0.97 -5.04 -2.17
CA CYS A 20 0.97 -3.69 -1.61
C CYS A 20 1.98 -3.56 -0.46
N ALA A 21 1.98 -4.50 0.49
CA ALA A 21 2.93 -4.52 1.60
C ALA A 21 4.39 -4.63 1.13
N SER A 22 4.70 -5.51 0.16
CA SER A 22 6.05 -5.63 -0.39
C SER A 22 6.54 -4.32 -1.00
N ILE A 23 5.68 -3.61 -1.75
CA ILE A 23 6.08 -2.35 -2.38
C ILE A 23 6.21 -1.23 -1.35
N CYS A 24 5.29 -1.16 -0.39
CA CYS A 24 5.41 -0.25 0.74
C CYS A 24 6.73 -0.47 1.49
N ASN A 25 7.13 -1.73 1.70
CA ASN A 25 8.40 -2.08 2.34
C ASN A 25 9.61 -1.62 1.52
N THR A 26 9.60 -1.77 0.19
CA THR A 26 10.70 -1.27 -0.67
C THR A 26 10.84 0.25 -0.61
N GLU A 27 9.75 0.97 -0.32
CA GLU A 27 9.72 2.43 -0.19
C GLU A 27 10.04 2.90 1.25
N GLY A 28 10.36 1.99 2.17
CA GLY A 28 10.68 2.29 3.57
C GLY A 28 9.47 2.39 4.51
N PHE A 29 8.30 1.93 4.08
CA PHE A 29 7.11 1.79 4.92
C PHE A 29 7.01 0.36 5.46
N PRO A 30 6.94 0.16 6.79
CA PRO A 30 6.95 -1.18 7.37
C PRO A 30 5.70 -2.02 7.06
N ASP A 31 4.60 -1.38 6.63
CA ASP A 31 3.35 -2.09 6.40
C ASP A 31 2.54 -1.47 5.25
N GLY A 32 1.69 -2.28 4.62
CA GLY A 32 0.84 -1.84 3.52
C GLY A 32 -0.39 -2.73 3.33
N LYS A 33 -1.54 -2.14 3.02
CA LYS A 33 -2.79 -2.88 2.80
C LYS A 33 -3.64 -2.32 1.67
N CYS A 34 -4.41 -3.18 1.02
CA CYS A 34 -5.45 -2.79 0.08
C CYS A 34 -6.70 -2.35 0.86
N GLU A 35 -7.13 -1.09 0.70
CA GLU A 35 -8.32 -0.54 1.36
C GLU A 35 -9.19 0.26 0.39
N GLY A 36 -10.48 0.35 0.74
CA GLY A 36 -11.49 1.14 0.04
C GLY A 36 -12.11 0.49 -1.21
N LEU A 37 -13.20 1.10 -1.69
CA LEU A 37 -14.00 0.63 -2.84
C LEU A 37 -13.22 0.55 -4.15
N ARG A 38 -12.20 1.41 -4.31
CA ARG A 38 -11.34 1.43 -5.51
C ARG A 38 -10.12 0.51 -5.38
N ARG A 39 -10.09 -0.37 -4.37
CA ARG A 39 -8.96 -1.27 -4.07
C ARG A 39 -7.63 -0.53 -4.19
N CYS A 40 -7.46 0.50 -3.38
CA CYS A 40 -6.23 1.29 -3.38
C CYS A 40 -5.24 0.72 -2.36
N CYS A 41 -3.97 0.73 -2.70
CA CYS A 41 -2.91 0.38 -1.76
C CYS A 41 -2.64 1.58 -0.82
N PHE A 42 -2.52 1.31 0.47
CA PHE A 42 -2.16 2.28 1.50
C PHE A 42 -0.96 1.76 2.26
N CYS A 43 0.09 2.56 2.35
CA CYS A 43 1.29 2.28 3.14
C CYS A 43 1.18 2.93 4.51
N LYS A 44 1.61 2.23 5.55
CA LYS A 44 1.68 2.73 6.91
C LYS A 44 3.08 3.25 7.18
N ARG A 45 3.20 4.50 7.59
CA ARG A 45 4.47 5.07 8.05
C ARG A 45 4.56 4.94 9.58
N SER A 46 5.64 4.33 10.06
CA SER A 46 6.11 4.55 11.43
C SER A 46 6.61 5.98 11.48
N CYS A 47 5.96 6.80 12.29
CA CYS A 47 6.42 8.16 12.56
C CYS A 47 7.34 8.11 13.78
#